data_AF-A0A559KSW2-F1
#
_entry.id   AF-A0A559KSW2-F1
#
_cell.length_a   1.000
_cell.length_b   1.000
_cell.length_c   1.000
_cell.angle_alpha   90.00
_cell.angle_beta   90.00
_cell.angle_gamma   90.00
#
_symmetry.space_group_name_H-M   'P 1'
#
loop_
_entity.id
_entity.type
_entity.pdbx_description
1 polymer ?
#
loop_
_entity_poly.entity_id
_entity_poly.type
_entity_poly.pdbx_seq_one_letter_code
_entity_poly.pdbx_strand_id
1 'polypeptide(L)'
;MARYQYSSLDTEADEIRLIKLMPGLPGQKITFKIFHTSVIRGPIAKPKTGPRMEVEELEKTVTKEWIVKETLEGRYLFLHLKEPKNSWDHPDPGVHPSLYCLPKNEEVVSTQQEYDALSYVWGSTNEKIEVQIQTESDRSCTLMIGANLADALEHLRYPDKARTIWIDAICINQDDIQERNSQVPQMRSIYSLAKSVIVWLGPDADGSGHALHTLVYFAAQVEFSIDETYGDAPKAQEKTWWDPRVPLPWNKETWASITALFQRPYFRRVWVLQEVMLAPNAIVQCGYDTAPWTSVRKAMLVLVEKPALEPELFEFLNRYRSGILAEVARNVPRILLWARSRQCTDPRDRVYGLLGLMCPSIPKLIGPNYDEPLCHTYRKMALAHIQITQRLSILRCCELDNNANRNWPSWVPDWTVAQNSLFGFRKGHSR
;
A
#
# COMPACT_ATOMS: atom_id res chain seq x y z
N MET A 1 25.18 24.06 -15.84
CA MET A 1 25.09 24.25 -14.37
C MET A 1 25.90 23.14 -13.71
N ALA A 2 26.35 23.32 -12.46
CA ALA A 2 27.04 22.24 -11.75
C ALA A 2 26.05 21.11 -11.42
N ARG A 3 26.49 19.84 -11.45
CA ARG A 3 25.69 18.70 -11.00
C ARG A 3 25.53 18.76 -9.48
N TYR A 4 24.34 18.45 -8.97
CA TYR A 4 24.11 18.34 -7.53
C TYR A 4 25.01 17.28 -6.89
N GLN A 5 25.58 17.62 -5.73
CA GLN A 5 26.39 16.73 -4.91
C GLN A 5 25.67 16.48 -3.60
N TYR A 6 25.49 15.21 -3.25
CA TYR A 6 24.84 14.81 -2.01
C TYR A 6 25.75 15.10 -0.81
N SER A 7 25.19 15.76 0.21
CA SER A 7 25.76 15.85 1.55
C SER A 7 25.44 14.58 2.35
N SER A 8 26.40 14.04 3.09
CA SER A 8 26.20 12.84 3.92
C SER A 8 25.06 13.03 4.93
N LEU A 9 24.27 11.97 5.15
CA LEU A 9 23.24 11.92 6.18
C LEU A 9 23.85 11.54 7.53
N ASP A 10 23.36 12.16 8.60
CA ASP A 10 23.62 11.71 9.97
C ASP A 10 22.78 10.46 10.30
N THR A 11 23.44 9.31 10.27
CA THR A 11 22.85 8.01 10.58
C THR A 11 22.47 7.84 12.05
N GLU A 12 23.18 8.51 12.98
CA GLU A 12 22.86 8.41 14.41
C GLU A 12 21.59 9.20 14.76
N ALA A 13 21.34 10.28 14.00
CA ALA A 13 20.15 11.11 14.13
C ALA A 13 18.96 10.64 13.29
N ASP A 14 18.98 9.47 12.64
CA ASP A 14 17.93 9.02 11.69
C ASP A 14 17.56 10.11 10.67
N GLU A 15 18.58 10.78 10.13
CA GLU A 15 18.41 11.86 9.17
C GLU A 15 17.95 11.34 7.79
N ILE A 16 17.04 12.06 7.16
CA ILE A 16 16.57 11.86 5.80
C ILE A 16 16.67 13.16 5.01
N ARG A 17 16.65 13.06 3.68
CA ARG A 17 16.43 14.21 2.80
C ARG A 17 14.96 14.33 2.43
N LEU A 18 14.47 15.56 2.34
CA LEU A 18 13.18 15.90 1.74
C LEU A 18 13.40 16.89 0.61
N ILE A 19 12.44 16.94 -0.32
CA ILE A 19 12.41 18.00 -1.32
C ILE A 19 11.28 18.97 -1.04
N LYS A 20 11.57 20.26 -1.20
CA LYS A 20 10.57 21.33 -1.28
C LYS A 20 10.35 21.67 -2.75
N LEU A 21 9.33 21.04 -3.34
CA LEU A 21 8.91 21.24 -4.71
C LEU A 21 8.24 22.60 -4.85
N MET A 22 8.79 23.46 -5.71
CA MET A 22 8.30 24.83 -5.90
C MET A 22 7.01 24.83 -6.73
N PRO A 23 6.12 25.82 -6.52
CA PRO A 23 4.91 25.94 -7.31
C PRO A 23 5.21 26.24 -8.77
N GLY A 24 4.26 25.88 -9.64
CA GLY A 24 4.34 26.19 -11.05
C GLY A 24 3.16 25.64 -11.84
N LEU A 25 2.94 26.23 -13.01
CA LEU A 25 1.94 25.78 -13.97
C LEU A 25 2.50 24.64 -14.87
N PRO A 26 1.63 23.84 -15.50
CA PRO A 26 2.06 22.84 -16.49
C PRO A 26 2.95 23.45 -17.59
N GLY A 27 3.96 22.71 -18.02
CA GLY A 27 4.98 23.11 -18.99
C GLY A 27 6.09 24.01 -18.43
N GLN A 28 5.96 24.55 -17.22
CA GLN A 28 7.05 25.31 -16.59
C GLN A 28 8.15 24.37 -16.07
N LYS A 29 9.40 24.85 -16.07
CA LYS A 29 10.54 24.09 -15.55
C LYS A 29 10.31 23.67 -14.09
N ILE A 30 10.60 22.41 -13.78
CA ILE A 30 10.51 21.87 -12.43
C ILE A 30 11.72 22.38 -11.62
N THR A 31 11.44 23.00 -10.48
CA THR A 31 12.46 23.47 -9.54
C THR A 31 12.13 23.03 -8.13
N PHE A 32 13.15 22.66 -7.35
CA PHE A 32 12.98 22.29 -5.94
C PHE A 32 14.23 22.57 -5.10
N LYS A 33 14.08 22.54 -3.78
CA LYS A 33 15.19 22.56 -2.81
C LYS A 33 15.30 21.19 -2.15
N ILE A 34 16.51 20.73 -1.87
CA ILE A 34 16.76 19.54 -1.04
C ILE A 34 17.23 20.03 0.31
N PHE A 35 16.67 19.48 1.39
CA PHE A 35 17.09 19.80 2.76
C PHE A 35 17.04 18.54 3.62
N HIS A 36 17.82 18.55 4.70
CA HIS A 36 17.87 17.43 5.64
C HIS A 36 16.87 17.66 6.77
N THR A 37 16.31 16.58 7.29
CA THR A 37 15.49 16.57 8.51
C THR A 37 15.66 15.21 9.18
N SER A 38 15.36 15.12 10.48
CA SER A 38 15.31 13.83 11.14
C SER A 38 13.88 13.30 11.22
N VAL A 39 13.74 11.98 11.02
CA VAL A 39 12.49 11.25 11.30
C VAL A 39 12.54 10.73 12.73
N ILE A 40 12.72 11.64 13.71
CA ILE A 40 12.71 11.23 15.12
C ILE A 40 11.32 10.70 15.48
N ARG A 41 11.28 9.49 16.05
CA ARG A 41 10.17 9.06 16.88
C ARG A 41 10.14 9.94 18.13
N GLY A 42 9.37 11.02 18.11
CA GLY A 42 8.69 11.38 19.35
C GLY A 42 7.87 10.16 19.78
N PRO A 43 7.68 9.89 21.09
CA PRO A 43 6.58 9.01 21.46
C PRO A 43 5.35 9.60 20.78
N ILE A 44 4.84 8.93 19.75
CA ILE A 44 3.46 9.13 19.32
C ILE A 44 2.73 8.82 20.60
N ALA A 45 2.29 9.86 21.32
CA ALA A 45 1.41 9.69 22.45
C ALA A 45 0.34 8.77 21.88
N LYS A 46 0.28 7.51 22.37
CA LYS A 46 -0.81 6.63 21.96
C LYS A 46 -2.03 7.50 22.10
N PRO A 47 -2.79 7.76 21.01
CA PRO A 47 -3.97 8.60 21.14
C PRO A 47 -4.68 8.04 22.34
N LYS A 48 -4.90 8.89 23.38
CA LYS A 48 -5.47 8.44 24.66
C LYS A 48 -6.58 7.49 24.25
N THR A 49 -6.43 6.20 24.56
CA THR A 49 -7.43 5.20 24.16
C THR A 49 -8.71 5.76 24.72
N GLY A 50 -9.55 6.29 23.83
CA GLY A 50 -10.79 6.91 24.23
C GLY A 50 -11.63 5.84 24.91
N PRO A 51 -12.84 6.16 25.35
CA PRO A 51 -13.76 5.16 25.87
C PRO A 51 -14.25 4.19 24.76
N ARG A 52 -13.53 4.06 23.63
CA ARG A 52 -13.90 3.23 22.49
C ARG A 52 -13.82 1.77 22.91
N MET A 53 -14.98 1.12 22.87
CA MET A 53 -15.16 -0.29 23.16
C MET A 53 -14.59 -1.14 22.03
N GLU A 54 -14.06 -2.31 22.38
CA GLU A 54 -13.69 -3.32 21.39
C GLU A 54 -14.95 -3.94 20.76
N VAL A 55 -14.78 -4.61 19.61
CA VAL A 55 -15.91 -5.22 18.88
C VAL A 55 -16.70 -6.18 19.78
N GLU A 56 -16.02 -7.05 20.56
CA GLU A 56 -16.70 -8.00 21.44
C GLU A 56 -17.45 -7.35 22.61
N GLU A 57 -17.08 -6.12 22.99
CA GLU A 57 -17.79 -5.35 24.01
C GLU A 57 -19.04 -4.68 23.41
N LEU A 58 -18.91 -4.08 22.22
CA LEU A 58 -20.04 -3.49 21.49
C LEU A 58 -21.08 -4.53 21.09
N GLU A 59 -20.68 -5.73 20.70
CA GLU A 59 -21.60 -6.82 20.37
C GLU A 59 -22.52 -7.19 21.55
N LYS A 60 -22.08 -6.97 22.80
CA LYS A 60 -22.91 -7.21 24.00
C LYS A 60 -23.96 -6.11 24.23
N THR A 61 -23.79 -4.95 23.60
CA THR A 61 -24.69 -3.78 23.74
C THR A 61 -25.81 -3.76 22.71
N VAL A 62 -25.72 -4.59 21.66
CA VAL A 62 -26.75 -4.71 20.62
C VAL A 62 -27.64 -5.93 20.84
N THR A 63 -28.85 -5.93 20.27
CA THR A 63 -29.74 -7.10 20.31
C THR A 63 -29.25 -8.20 19.36
N LYS A 64 -29.78 -9.42 19.51
CA LYS A 64 -29.42 -10.58 18.68
C LYS A 64 -29.71 -10.43 17.17
N GLU A 65 -30.38 -9.36 16.76
CA GLU A 65 -30.68 -9.06 15.35
C GLU A 65 -29.59 -8.23 14.68
N TRP A 66 -28.62 -7.76 15.44
CA TRP A 66 -27.50 -6.95 14.97
C TRP A 66 -26.18 -7.69 15.14
N ILE A 67 -25.24 -7.43 14.22
CA ILE A 67 -23.84 -7.85 14.33
C ILE A 67 -22.98 -6.61 14.15
N VAL A 68 -21.86 -6.55 14.88
CA VAL A 68 -20.89 -5.47 14.74
C VAL A 68 -19.70 -5.99 13.95
N LYS A 69 -19.30 -5.29 12.91
CA LYS A 69 -18.11 -5.61 12.11
C LYS A 69 -17.17 -4.42 12.08
N GLU A 70 -15.87 -4.69 12.08
CA GLU A 70 -14.85 -3.67 11.84
C GLU A 70 -14.45 -3.65 10.37
N THR A 71 -14.49 -2.47 9.76
CA THR A 71 -14.10 -2.22 8.37
C THR A 71 -12.59 -2.15 8.20
N LEU A 72 -12.10 -2.16 6.95
CA LEU A 72 -10.66 -2.00 6.66
C LEU A 72 -10.06 -0.66 7.13
N GLU A 73 -10.90 0.35 7.35
CA GLU A 73 -10.53 1.68 7.84
C GLU A 73 -10.65 1.78 9.37
N GLY A 74 -10.97 0.67 10.05
CA GLY A 74 -11.12 0.61 11.49
C GLY A 74 -12.44 1.17 12.00
N ARG A 75 -13.40 1.54 11.15
CA ARG A 75 -14.76 1.96 11.56
C ARG A 75 -15.61 0.76 11.91
N TYR A 76 -16.54 0.92 12.86
CA TYR A 76 -17.54 -0.10 13.16
C TYR A 76 -18.80 0.05 12.29
N LEU A 77 -19.27 -1.08 11.78
CA LEU A 77 -20.44 -1.24 10.95
C LEU A 77 -21.46 -2.10 11.71
N PHE A 78 -22.65 -1.55 11.93
CA PHE A 78 -23.76 -2.27 12.54
C PHE A 78 -24.60 -2.89 11.43
N LEU A 79 -24.56 -4.22 11.31
CA LEU A 79 -25.27 -4.99 10.31
C LEU A 79 -26.56 -5.56 10.90
N HIS A 80 -27.69 -5.34 10.23
CA HIS A 80 -28.96 -5.94 10.64
C HIS A 80 -29.22 -7.24 9.88
N LEU A 81 -29.47 -8.33 10.60
CA LEU A 81 -29.51 -9.68 10.04
C LEU A 81 -30.70 -9.97 9.11
N LYS A 82 -31.78 -9.17 9.20
CA LYS A 82 -33.05 -9.45 8.50
C LYS A 82 -33.50 -8.33 7.56
N GLU A 83 -32.98 -7.12 7.73
CA GLU A 83 -33.49 -5.93 7.06
C GLU A 83 -32.32 -5.11 6.53
N PRO A 84 -32.45 -4.43 5.37
CA PRO A 84 -31.38 -3.67 4.74
C PRO A 84 -31.19 -2.30 5.41
N LYS A 85 -30.81 -2.34 6.70
CA LYS A 85 -30.69 -1.21 7.63
C LYS A 85 -29.29 -1.10 8.25
N ASN A 86 -28.26 -1.49 7.50
CA ASN A 86 -26.88 -1.33 7.96
C ASN A 86 -26.63 0.14 8.34
N SER A 87 -25.90 0.37 9.42
CA SER A 87 -25.71 1.70 10.00
C SER A 87 -24.27 1.93 10.44
N TRP A 88 -23.83 3.20 10.37
CA TRP A 88 -22.60 3.66 11.03
C TRP A 88 -22.83 4.01 12.50
N ASP A 89 -24.09 4.19 12.89
CA ASP A 89 -24.51 4.55 14.23
C ASP A 89 -25.06 3.35 14.96
N HIS A 90 -24.82 3.32 16.27
CA HIS A 90 -25.33 2.28 17.14
C HIS A 90 -26.87 2.23 17.09
N PRO A 91 -27.51 1.05 17.05
CA PRO A 91 -28.96 0.93 16.93
C PRO A 91 -29.74 1.46 18.14
N ASP A 92 -29.13 1.47 19.32
CA ASP A 92 -29.63 2.20 20.50
C ASP A 92 -29.07 3.63 20.52
N PRO A 93 -29.92 4.67 20.38
CA PRO A 93 -29.50 6.08 20.41
C PRO A 93 -28.98 6.54 21.78
N GLY A 94 -29.18 5.76 22.85
CA GLY A 94 -28.61 6.03 24.17
C GLY A 94 -27.12 5.74 24.28
N VAL A 95 -26.54 4.98 23.35
CA VAL A 95 -25.11 4.66 23.33
C VAL A 95 -24.34 5.82 22.68
N HIS A 96 -23.43 6.42 23.45
CA HIS A 96 -22.72 7.63 23.01
C HIS A 96 -21.71 7.31 21.88
N PRO A 97 -21.65 8.11 20.79
CA PRO A 97 -20.74 7.89 19.66
C PRO A 97 -19.26 7.74 20.00
N SER A 98 -18.78 8.36 21.08
CA SER A 98 -17.38 8.20 21.53
C SER A 98 -17.00 6.76 21.88
N LEU A 99 -17.97 5.87 22.11
CA LEU A 99 -17.76 4.47 22.44
C LEU A 99 -17.48 3.61 21.21
N TYR A 100 -17.83 4.07 19.99
CA TYR A 100 -17.73 3.25 18.78
C TYR A 100 -17.15 3.98 17.56
N CYS A 101 -17.29 5.31 17.47
CA CYS A 101 -16.65 6.09 16.42
C CYS A 101 -15.13 6.12 16.60
N LEU A 102 -14.40 6.17 15.48
CA LEU A 102 -12.99 6.49 15.51
C LEU A 102 -12.78 7.83 16.21
N PRO A 103 -11.78 7.95 17.11
CA PRO A 103 -11.43 9.24 17.67
C PRO A 103 -11.15 10.19 16.51
N LYS A 104 -11.74 11.40 16.57
CA LYS A 104 -11.28 12.46 15.67
C LYS A 104 -9.79 12.62 15.97
N ASN A 105 -8.95 12.66 14.93
CA ASN A 105 -7.58 13.11 15.10
C ASN A 105 -7.68 14.49 15.74
N GLU A 106 -7.49 14.58 17.06
CA GLU A 106 -7.22 15.86 17.69
C GLU A 106 -6.02 16.44 16.96
N GLU A 107 -6.02 17.75 16.72
CA GLU A 107 -4.85 18.47 16.23
C GLU A 107 -3.75 18.30 17.28
N VAL A 108 -3.08 17.15 17.29
CA VAL A 108 -1.76 17.02 17.85
C VAL A 108 -0.95 17.96 16.98
N VAL A 109 -0.67 19.15 17.53
CA VAL A 109 0.31 20.08 16.99
C VAL A 109 1.62 19.32 16.99
N SER A 110 1.85 18.56 15.92
CA SER A 110 3.08 17.87 15.68
C SER A 110 4.10 18.95 15.41
N THR A 111 5.12 19.05 16.27
CA THR A 111 6.30 19.87 16.00
C THR A 111 7.16 19.26 14.88
N GLN A 112 6.76 18.11 14.33
CA GLN A 112 7.46 17.40 13.28
C GLN A 112 7.04 17.93 11.90
N GLN A 113 8.03 18.11 11.03
CA GLN A 113 7.82 18.58 9.66
C GLN A 113 6.87 17.65 8.91
N GLU A 114 5.71 18.16 8.49
CA GLU A 114 4.80 17.43 7.59
C GLU A 114 5.41 17.32 6.19
N TYR A 115 5.30 16.13 5.60
CA TYR A 115 5.70 15.84 4.22
C TYR A 115 4.80 14.75 3.61
N ASP A 116 4.65 14.79 2.28
CA ASP A 116 4.09 13.67 1.51
C ASP A 116 5.19 12.68 1.14
N ALA A 117 4.88 11.43 0.83
CA ALA A 117 5.83 10.51 0.20
C ALA A 117 5.31 10.05 -1.17
N LEU A 118 6.20 9.92 -2.15
CA LEU A 118 5.85 9.44 -3.48
C LEU A 118 6.12 7.93 -3.60
N SER A 119 5.07 7.19 -3.95
CA SER A 119 5.14 5.78 -4.34
C SER A 119 4.86 5.69 -5.84
N TYR A 120 5.86 5.36 -6.65
CA TYR A 120 5.76 5.40 -8.11
C TYR A 120 6.72 4.41 -8.76
N VAL A 121 6.48 4.06 -10.04
CA VAL A 121 7.41 3.22 -10.81
C VAL A 121 8.52 4.06 -11.42
N TRP A 122 9.78 3.70 -11.23
CA TRP A 122 10.89 4.46 -11.82
C TRP A 122 10.87 4.52 -13.35
N GLY A 123 10.31 3.49 -13.99
CA GLY A 123 10.15 3.43 -15.45
C GLY A 123 11.46 3.12 -16.16
N SER A 124 11.55 3.54 -17.44
CA SER A 124 12.76 3.40 -18.24
C SER A 124 13.88 4.30 -17.72
N THR A 125 15.09 3.76 -17.60
CA THR A 125 16.29 4.54 -17.22
C THR A 125 16.95 5.26 -18.40
N ASN A 126 16.46 5.03 -19.63
CA ASN A 126 17.06 5.56 -20.85
C ASN A 126 16.74 7.03 -21.09
N GLU A 127 15.56 7.48 -20.65
CA GLU A 127 15.11 8.85 -20.82
C GLU A 127 15.21 9.59 -19.48
N LYS A 128 16.18 10.49 -19.40
CA LYS A 128 16.41 11.33 -18.23
C LYS A 128 16.12 12.79 -18.56
N ILE A 129 15.42 13.47 -17.67
CA ILE A 129 15.06 14.87 -17.75
C ILE A 129 15.88 15.65 -16.72
N GLU A 130 16.45 16.77 -17.15
CA GLU A 130 17.19 17.68 -16.28
C GLU A 130 16.24 18.56 -15.48
N VAL A 131 16.39 18.57 -14.15
CA VAL A 131 15.64 19.44 -13.22
C VAL A 131 16.60 20.36 -12.46
N GLN A 132 16.09 21.52 -12.05
CA GLN A 132 16.90 22.53 -11.35
C GLN A 132 16.72 22.44 -9.84
N ILE A 133 17.85 22.44 -9.13
CA ILE A 133 17.89 22.48 -7.68
C ILE A 133 18.36 23.87 -7.25
N GLN A 134 17.56 24.52 -6.41
CA GLN A 134 17.91 25.77 -5.76
C GLN A 134 18.77 25.47 -4.53
N THR A 135 19.98 26.02 -4.47
CA THR A 135 20.84 25.94 -3.28
C THR A 135 20.71 27.19 -2.42
N GLU A 136 21.20 27.13 -1.19
CA GLU A 136 21.25 28.29 -0.27
C GLU A 136 22.21 29.40 -0.75
N SER A 137 23.17 29.05 -1.62
CA SER A 137 24.25 29.94 -2.07
C SER A 137 23.91 30.81 -3.29
N ASP A 138 22.63 31.00 -3.60
CA ASP A 138 22.10 31.62 -4.85
C ASP A 138 22.57 30.95 -6.16
N ARG A 139 23.30 29.83 -6.08
CA ARG A 139 23.69 29.01 -7.23
C ARG A 139 22.63 27.95 -7.49
N SER A 140 22.25 27.77 -8.75
CA SER A 140 21.43 26.65 -9.19
C SER A 140 22.31 25.49 -9.68
N CYS A 141 22.03 24.29 -9.20
CA CYS A 141 22.61 23.05 -9.71
C CYS A 141 21.55 22.20 -10.42
N THR A 142 21.96 21.14 -11.10
CA THR A 142 21.05 20.26 -11.83
C THR A 142 21.14 18.81 -11.38
N LEU A 143 20.03 18.10 -11.53
CA LEU A 143 19.91 16.66 -11.29
C LEU A 143 19.17 16.02 -12.47
N MET A 144 19.57 14.81 -12.84
CA MET A 144 18.90 14.04 -13.89
C MET A 144 17.93 13.05 -13.25
N ILE A 145 16.65 13.15 -13.58
CA ILE A 145 15.59 12.27 -13.10
C ILE A 145 14.94 11.50 -14.24
N GLY A 146 14.32 10.35 -13.97
CA GLY A 146 13.59 9.61 -15.01
C GLY A 146 12.34 10.36 -15.49
N ALA A 147 11.95 10.15 -16.75
CA ALA A 147 10.78 10.80 -17.36
C ALA A 147 9.50 10.65 -16.53
N ASN A 148 9.19 9.44 -16.05
CA ASN A 148 7.99 9.22 -15.22
C ASN A 148 8.00 10.01 -13.90
N LEU A 149 9.18 10.27 -13.33
CA LEU A 149 9.29 11.11 -12.14
C LEU A 149 9.10 12.59 -12.47
N ALA A 150 9.60 13.05 -13.61
CA ALA A 150 9.35 14.42 -14.05
C ALA A 150 7.84 14.67 -14.29
N ASP A 151 7.17 13.74 -14.96
CA ASP A 151 5.71 13.78 -15.14
C ASP A 151 5.00 13.81 -13.78
N ALA A 152 5.40 12.96 -12.84
CA ALA A 152 4.84 12.98 -11.48
C ALA A 152 5.03 14.36 -10.83
N LEU A 153 6.26 14.89 -10.79
CA LEU A 153 6.54 16.18 -10.16
C LEU A 153 5.73 17.32 -10.80
N GLU A 154 5.52 17.29 -12.12
CA GLU A 154 4.68 18.27 -12.81
C GLU A 154 3.20 18.19 -12.40
N HIS A 155 2.65 16.99 -12.22
CA HIS A 155 1.26 16.80 -11.79
C HIS A 155 1.06 17.00 -10.27
N LEU A 156 2.13 16.87 -9.49
CA LEU A 156 2.08 16.96 -8.03
C LEU A 156 2.35 18.37 -7.49
N ARG A 157 3.07 19.23 -8.23
CA ARG A 157 3.26 20.62 -7.81
C ARG A 157 1.93 21.35 -7.75
N TYR A 158 1.77 22.21 -6.75
CA TYR A 158 0.64 23.13 -6.71
C TYR A 158 0.94 24.36 -7.58
N PRO A 159 -0.08 25.06 -8.09
CA PRO A 159 0.12 26.27 -8.87
C PRO A 159 0.64 27.45 -8.03
N ASP A 160 0.37 27.48 -6.72
CA ASP A 160 0.48 28.66 -5.87
C ASP A 160 1.34 28.44 -4.60
N LYS A 161 1.57 27.20 -4.19
CA LYS A 161 2.35 26.87 -2.98
C LYS A 161 3.37 25.76 -3.18
N ALA A 162 4.42 25.77 -2.37
CA ALA A 162 5.39 24.68 -2.37
C ALA A 162 4.81 23.41 -1.72
N ARG A 163 5.26 22.24 -2.17
CA ARG A 163 4.97 20.94 -1.56
C ARG A 163 6.24 20.35 -0.97
N THR A 164 6.19 19.87 0.27
CA THR A 164 7.27 19.07 0.86
C THR A 164 6.98 17.59 0.60
N ILE A 165 7.89 16.89 -0.08
CA ILE A 165 7.70 15.50 -0.46
C ILE A 165 9.00 14.69 -0.34
N TRP A 166 8.89 13.43 0.08
CA TRP A 166 9.96 12.45 0.04
C TRP A 166 9.84 11.60 -1.24
N ILE A 167 10.95 11.42 -1.94
CA ILE A 167 11.02 10.66 -3.20
C ILE A 167 12.33 9.87 -3.18
N ASP A 168 12.25 8.54 -3.16
CA ASP A 168 13.40 7.64 -3.07
C ASP A 168 14.52 7.96 -4.07
N ALA A 169 14.18 8.19 -5.33
CA ALA A 169 15.15 8.46 -6.41
C ALA A 169 15.89 9.79 -6.28
N ILE A 170 15.42 10.72 -5.44
CA ILE A 170 16.07 12.02 -5.19
C ILE A 170 16.61 12.12 -3.76
N CYS A 171 15.90 11.57 -2.79
CA CYS A 171 16.23 11.73 -1.37
C CYS A 171 17.32 10.74 -0.91
N ILE A 172 17.49 9.64 -1.63
CA ILE A 172 18.55 8.66 -1.42
C ILE A 172 19.60 8.82 -2.52
N ASN A 173 20.86 8.90 -2.14
CA ASN A 173 21.98 8.88 -3.07
C ASN A 173 22.11 7.49 -3.72
N GLN A 174 21.53 7.34 -4.91
CA GLN A 174 21.49 6.06 -5.63
C GLN A 174 22.88 5.56 -6.08
N ASP A 175 23.87 6.45 -6.14
CA ASP A 175 25.26 6.13 -6.49
C ASP A 175 26.05 5.62 -5.26
N ASP A 176 25.49 5.71 -4.04
CA ASP A 176 26.08 5.21 -2.79
C ASP A 176 25.34 3.96 -2.27
N ILE A 177 26.00 2.81 -2.40
CA ILE A 177 25.44 1.51 -1.99
C ILE A 177 25.25 1.45 -0.46
N GLN A 178 26.15 2.03 0.32
CA GLN A 178 26.06 2.01 1.79
C GLN A 178 24.86 2.84 2.24
N GLU A 179 24.70 4.04 1.66
CA GLU A 179 23.53 4.88 1.94
C GLU A 179 22.24 4.13 1.55
N ARG A 180 22.15 3.60 0.33
CA ARG A 180 20.96 2.86 -0.14
C ARG A 180 20.59 1.71 0.80
N ASN A 181 21.57 0.92 1.23
CA ASN A 181 21.33 -0.22 2.12
C ASN A 181 20.86 0.24 3.51
N SER A 182 21.39 1.36 4.02
CA SER A 182 20.96 1.94 5.32
C SER A 182 19.54 2.52 5.30
N GLN A 183 19.06 2.95 4.12
CA GLN A 183 17.74 3.56 3.94
C GLN A 183 16.59 2.54 3.86
N VAL A 184 16.85 1.32 3.41
CA VAL A 184 15.80 0.28 3.28
C VAL A 184 15.08 0.00 4.61
N PRO A 185 15.76 -0.17 5.76
CA PRO A 185 15.11 -0.26 7.07
C PRO A 185 14.27 0.98 7.44
N GLN A 186 14.70 2.18 7.03
CA GLN A 186 14.02 3.44 7.33
C GLN A 186 12.76 3.68 6.49
N MET A 187 12.65 3.08 5.30
CA MET A 187 11.48 3.23 4.41
C MET A 187 10.16 2.95 5.12
N ARG A 188 10.11 1.96 6.03
CA ARG A 188 8.90 1.70 6.84
C ARG A 188 8.48 2.94 7.63
N SER A 189 9.42 3.56 8.35
CA SER A 189 9.14 4.75 9.15
C SER A 189 8.77 5.94 8.28
N ILE A 190 9.45 6.12 7.13
CA ILE A 190 9.19 7.23 6.20
C ILE A 190 7.74 7.18 5.70
N TYR A 191 7.29 6.05 5.13
CA TYR A 191 5.92 5.95 4.63
C TYR A 191 4.87 6.00 5.75
N SER A 192 5.16 5.45 6.93
CA SER A 192 4.25 5.52 8.07
C SER A 192 4.11 6.90 8.72
N LEU A 193 5.14 7.75 8.61
CA LEU A 193 5.17 9.09 9.21
C LEU A 193 4.86 10.20 8.21
N ALA A 194 4.81 9.88 6.92
CA ALA A 194 4.34 10.79 5.89
C ALA A 194 2.89 11.20 6.20
N LYS A 195 2.58 12.48 6.01
CA LYS A 195 1.22 13.02 6.07
C LYS A 195 0.29 12.27 5.11
N SER A 196 0.79 12.01 3.91
CA SER A 196 0.09 11.26 2.88
C SER A 196 1.09 10.57 1.95
N VAL A 197 0.72 9.40 1.44
CA VAL A 197 1.48 8.69 0.41
C VAL A 197 0.72 8.81 -0.91
N ILE A 198 1.39 9.36 -1.90
CA ILE A 198 0.84 9.55 -3.24
C ILE A 198 1.30 8.39 -4.10
N VAL A 199 0.33 7.57 -4.52
CA VAL A 199 0.50 6.46 -5.44
C VAL A 199 0.34 6.99 -6.86
N TRP A 200 1.46 7.25 -7.52
CA TRP A 200 1.47 7.77 -8.89
C TRP A 200 1.41 6.64 -9.92
N LEU A 201 0.32 6.62 -10.69
CA LEU A 201 0.07 5.63 -11.75
C LEU A 201 0.56 6.07 -13.13
N GLY A 202 0.97 7.32 -13.31
CA GLY A 202 1.36 7.91 -14.60
C GLY A 202 0.35 8.95 -15.11
N PRO A 203 0.59 9.53 -16.30
CA PRO A 203 -0.33 10.46 -16.96
C PRO A 203 -1.71 9.85 -17.23
N ASP A 204 -2.70 10.72 -17.49
CA ASP A 204 -4.03 10.29 -17.92
C ASP A 204 -3.93 9.58 -19.28
N ALA A 205 -4.46 8.36 -19.33
CA ALA A 205 -4.50 7.51 -20.51
C ALA A 205 -5.50 6.37 -20.29
N ASP A 206 -6.01 5.80 -21.38
CA ASP A 206 -6.87 4.61 -21.39
C ASP A 206 -8.15 4.74 -20.53
N GLY A 207 -8.66 5.96 -20.38
CA GLY A 207 -9.83 6.25 -19.56
C GLY A 207 -9.57 6.19 -18.05
N SER A 208 -8.33 6.41 -17.60
CA SER A 208 -7.96 6.32 -16.18
C SER A 208 -8.83 7.16 -15.24
N GLY A 209 -9.18 8.40 -15.61
CA GLY A 209 -10.08 9.23 -14.81
C GLY A 209 -11.47 8.59 -14.65
N HIS A 210 -12.05 8.07 -15.73
CA HIS A 210 -13.32 7.34 -15.69
C HIS A 210 -13.25 6.07 -14.83
N ALA A 211 -12.16 5.32 -14.93
CA ALA A 211 -11.93 4.14 -14.09
C ALA A 211 -11.85 4.51 -12.60
N LEU A 212 -11.09 5.55 -12.23
CA LEU A 212 -10.98 6.00 -10.84
C LEU A 212 -12.32 6.48 -10.28
N HIS A 213 -13.06 7.33 -11.01
CA HIS A 213 -14.38 7.78 -10.60
C HIS A 213 -15.37 6.62 -10.44
N THR A 214 -15.35 5.64 -11.36
CA THR A 214 -16.19 4.45 -11.27
C THR A 214 -15.86 3.61 -10.04
N LEU A 215 -14.57 3.38 -9.76
CA LEU A 215 -14.13 2.61 -8.58
C LEU A 215 -14.50 3.32 -7.27
N VAL A 216 -14.38 4.65 -7.21
CA VAL A 216 -14.79 5.45 -6.05
C VAL A 216 -16.30 5.37 -5.83
N TYR A 217 -17.09 5.52 -6.89
CA TYR A 217 -18.55 5.40 -6.80
C TYR A 217 -18.96 4.00 -6.34
N PHE A 218 -18.37 2.95 -6.92
CA PHE A 218 -18.60 1.56 -6.51
C PHE A 218 -18.24 1.32 -5.05
N ALA A 219 -17.07 1.78 -4.61
CA ALA A 219 -16.61 1.64 -3.24
C ALA A 219 -17.53 2.35 -2.23
N ALA A 220 -18.26 3.40 -2.64
CA ALA A 220 -19.26 4.04 -1.78
C ALA A 220 -20.54 3.20 -1.59
N GLN A 221 -20.79 2.20 -2.45
CA GLN A 221 -21.99 1.32 -2.37
C GLN A 221 -21.76 0.08 -1.53
N VAL A 222 -20.51 -0.32 -1.31
CA VAL A 222 -20.15 -1.59 -0.67
C VAL A 222 -19.28 -1.36 0.56
N GLU A 223 -19.25 -2.34 1.46
CA GLU A 223 -18.34 -2.36 2.60
C GLU A 223 -17.63 -3.72 2.73
N PHE A 224 -16.41 -3.71 3.28
CA PHE A 224 -15.59 -4.90 3.48
C PHE A 224 -14.98 -4.88 4.89
N SER A 225 -15.15 -5.96 5.63
CA SER A 225 -14.69 -6.09 7.02
C SER A 225 -13.35 -6.83 7.14
N ILE A 226 -12.70 -6.67 8.30
CA ILE A 226 -11.40 -7.28 8.58
C ILE A 226 -11.43 -8.81 8.63
N ASP A 227 -12.60 -9.42 8.86
CA ASP A 227 -12.87 -10.86 8.83
C ASP A 227 -13.30 -11.36 7.44
N GLU A 228 -13.07 -10.56 6.40
CA GLU A 228 -13.32 -10.89 4.99
C GLU A 228 -14.81 -11.01 4.61
N THR A 229 -15.73 -10.50 5.43
CA THR A 229 -17.13 -10.34 5.04
C THR A 229 -17.36 -9.04 4.27
N TYR A 230 -18.38 -9.01 3.42
CA TYR A 230 -18.72 -7.83 2.63
C TYR A 230 -20.23 -7.71 2.45
N GLY A 231 -20.69 -6.48 2.27
CA GLY A 231 -22.12 -6.13 2.20
C GLY A 231 -22.35 -4.73 1.63
N ASP A 232 -23.59 -4.25 1.68
CA ASP A 232 -23.91 -2.86 1.31
C ASP A 232 -23.42 -1.89 2.37
N ALA A 233 -22.91 -0.75 1.91
CA ALA A 233 -22.61 0.37 2.79
C ALA A 233 -23.93 0.95 3.36
N PRO A 234 -23.95 1.47 4.60
CA PRO A 234 -25.15 2.06 5.23
C PRO A 234 -25.91 3.12 4.43
N LYS A 235 -25.23 3.81 3.52
CA LYS A 235 -25.80 4.86 2.65
C LYS A 235 -25.73 4.51 1.16
N ALA A 236 -25.60 3.22 0.85
CA ALA A 236 -25.57 2.75 -0.52
C ALA A 236 -26.86 3.13 -1.24
N GLN A 237 -26.71 3.78 -2.40
CA GLN A 237 -27.78 3.99 -3.36
C GLN A 237 -28.05 2.67 -4.10
N GLU A 238 -26.99 1.92 -4.39
CA GLU A 238 -27.02 0.67 -5.13
C GLU A 238 -26.92 -0.55 -4.19
N LYS A 239 -27.99 -0.80 -3.43
CA LYS A 239 -28.00 -1.80 -2.32
C LYS A 239 -27.69 -3.25 -2.70
N THR A 240 -27.69 -3.59 -3.99
CA THR A 240 -27.45 -4.95 -4.48
C THR A 240 -26.06 -5.13 -5.10
N TRP A 241 -25.26 -4.07 -5.23
CA TRP A 241 -23.97 -4.13 -5.92
C TRP A 241 -22.91 -4.95 -5.19
N TRP A 242 -23.05 -5.18 -3.88
CA TRP A 242 -22.19 -6.09 -3.13
C TRP A 242 -22.48 -7.57 -3.41
N ASP A 243 -23.68 -7.92 -3.87
CA ASP A 243 -24.08 -9.31 -4.07
C ASP A 243 -23.31 -9.92 -5.26
N PRO A 244 -22.57 -11.03 -5.07
CA PRO A 244 -21.78 -11.65 -6.13
C PRO A 244 -22.62 -12.25 -7.27
N ARG A 245 -23.95 -12.31 -7.13
CA ARG A 245 -24.87 -12.81 -8.17
C ARG A 245 -25.39 -11.69 -9.07
N VAL A 246 -25.28 -10.44 -8.65
CA VAL A 246 -25.83 -9.29 -9.37
C VAL A 246 -24.78 -8.71 -10.31
N PRO A 247 -24.96 -8.72 -11.64
CA PRO A 247 -24.01 -8.08 -12.54
C PRO A 247 -24.03 -6.56 -12.34
N LEU A 248 -22.88 -5.91 -12.52
CA LEU A 248 -22.81 -4.46 -12.50
C LEU A 248 -23.31 -3.91 -13.84
N PRO A 249 -24.02 -2.77 -13.86
CA PRO A 249 -24.58 -2.17 -15.07
C PRO A 249 -23.50 -1.42 -15.89
N TRP A 250 -22.28 -1.97 -15.95
CA TRP A 250 -21.13 -1.36 -16.61
C TRP A 250 -20.97 -1.90 -18.02
N ASN A 251 -20.79 -0.98 -18.96
CA ASN A 251 -20.53 -1.33 -20.35
C ASN A 251 -19.09 -1.81 -20.55
N LYS A 252 -18.78 -2.28 -21.76
CA LYS A 252 -17.45 -2.80 -22.11
C LYS A 252 -16.34 -1.74 -21.95
N GLU A 253 -16.62 -0.48 -22.23
CA GLU A 253 -15.64 0.62 -22.13
C GLU A 253 -15.24 0.89 -20.67
N THR A 254 -16.21 0.90 -19.76
CA THR A 254 -15.94 1.00 -18.32
C THR A 254 -15.07 -0.16 -17.84
N TRP A 255 -15.39 -1.40 -18.21
CA TRP A 255 -14.56 -2.55 -17.86
C TRP A 255 -13.14 -2.45 -18.45
N ALA A 256 -13.02 -2.07 -19.72
CA ALA A 256 -11.72 -1.90 -20.38
C ALA A 256 -10.85 -0.85 -19.67
N SER A 257 -11.43 0.29 -19.25
CA SER A 257 -10.70 1.33 -18.51
C SER A 257 -10.21 0.86 -17.14
N ILE A 258 -11.01 0.06 -16.43
CA ILE A 258 -10.64 -0.54 -15.13
C ILE A 258 -9.52 -1.57 -15.32
N THR A 259 -9.64 -2.42 -16.35
CA THR A 259 -8.61 -3.40 -16.72
C THR A 259 -7.29 -2.69 -17.04
N ALA A 260 -7.32 -1.66 -17.90
CA ALA A 260 -6.15 -0.88 -18.28
C ALA A 260 -5.48 -0.19 -17.07
N LEU A 261 -6.28 0.39 -16.16
CA LEU A 261 -5.79 1.01 -14.92
C LEU A 261 -5.00 0.01 -14.08
N PHE A 262 -5.53 -1.20 -13.84
CA PHE A 262 -4.89 -2.22 -13.02
C PHE A 262 -3.73 -2.95 -13.71
N GLN A 263 -3.66 -2.91 -15.03
CA GLN A 263 -2.53 -3.42 -15.80
C GLN A 263 -1.29 -2.51 -15.72
N ARG A 264 -1.44 -1.26 -15.23
CA ARG A 264 -0.33 -0.30 -15.12
C ARG A 264 0.84 -0.88 -14.31
N PRO A 265 2.10 -0.58 -14.67
CA PRO A 265 3.28 -1.20 -14.08
C PRO A 265 3.36 -1.10 -12.55
N TYR A 266 2.75 -0.08 -11.96
CA TYR A 266 2.73 0.15 -10.51
C TYR A 266 2.27 -1.10 -9.74
N PHE A 267 1.15 -1.69 -10.14
CA PHE A 267 0.57 -2.84 -9.44
C PHE A 267 1.39 -4.13 -9.60
N ARG A 268 2.42 -4.15 -10.44
CA ARG A 268 3.27 -5.33 -10.60
C ARG A 268 4.42 -5.35 -9.61
N ARG A 269 4.78 -4.23 -8.99
CA ARG A 269 5.94 -4.14 -8.09
C ARG A 269 5.64 -4.80 -6.74
N VAL A 270 6.70 -5.28 -6.07
CA VAL A 270 6.58 -5.84 -4.72
C VAL A 270 6.53 -4.74 -3.64
N TRP A 271 7.35 -3.70 -3.78
CA TRP A 271 7.52 -2.63 -2.79
C TRP A 271 6.26 -1.81 -2.53
N VAL A 272 5.44 -1.61 -3.57
CA VAL A 272 4.22 -0.77 -3.51
C VAL A 272 3.27 -1.16 -2.40
N LEU A 273 3.23 -2.45 -2.01
CA LEU A 273 2.35 -2.88 -0.94
C LEU A 273 2.80 -2.33 0.42
N GLN A 274 4.10 -2.35 0.71
CA GLN A 274 4.63 -1.74 1.93
C GLN A 274 4.36 -0.24 1.94
N GLU A 275 4.62 0.43 0.81
CA GLU A 275 4.49 1.88 0.66
C GLU A 275 3.04 2.34 0.90
N VAL A 276 2.06 1.67 0.30
CA VAL A 276 0.65 2.07 0.38
C VAL A 276 -0.04 1.58 1.66
N MET A 277 0.32 0.41 2.18
CA MET A 277 -0.36 -0.18 3.35
C MET A 277 0.14 0.36 4.68
N LEU A 278 1.32 0.99 4.71
CA LEU A 278 1.87 1.65 5.90
C LEU A 278 1.46 3.11 6.02
N ALA A 279 0.95 3.70 4.94
CA ALA A 279 0.54 5.08 4.88
C ALA A 279 -0.65 5.35 5.82
N PRO A 280 -0.62 6.41 6.65
CA PRO A 280 -1.80 6.82 7.41
C PRO A 280 -2.90 7.34 6.49
N ASN A 281 -2.52 7.98 5.38
CA ASN A 281 -3.41 8.40 4.30
C ASN A 281 -2.74 8.09 2.95
N ALA A 282 -3.40 7.34 2.08
CA ALA A 282 -2.88 7.01 0.75
C ALA A 282 -3.84 7.47 -0.35
N ILE A 283 -3.29 8.12 -1.37
CA ILE A 283 -4.05 8.70 -2.48
C ILE A 283 -3.49 8.10 -3.77
N VAL A 284 -4.35 7.44 -4.55
CA VAL A 284 -4.04 7.01 -5.91
C VAL A 284 -4.25 8.20 -6.84
N GLN A 285 -3.23 8.53 -7.63
CA GLN A 285 -3.27 9.62 -8.59
C GLN A 285 -2.87 9.12 -9.99
N CYS A 286 -3.65 9.50 -10.99
CA CYS A 286 -3.40 9.21 -12.39
C CYS A 286 -3.72 10.46 -13.21
N GLY A 287 -2.72 11.09 -13.81
CA GLY A 287 -2.86 12.46 -14.31
C GLY A 287 -3.27 13.41 -13.18
N TYR A 288 -4.39 14.11 -13.36
CA TYR A 288 -4.94 15.01 -12.34
C TYR A 288 -6.09 14.38 -11.53
N ASP A 289 -6.58 13.21 -11.94
CA ASP A 289 -7.62 12.48 -11.22
C ASP A 289 -7.03 11.77 -10.01
N THR A 290 -7.79 11.77 -8.91
CA THR A 290 -7.37 11.17 -7.65
C THR A 290 -8.46 10.31 -7.05
N ALA A 291 -8.06 9.26 -6.32
CA ALA A 291 -8.95 8.42 -5.54
C ALA A 291 -8.29 8.02 -4.21
N PRO A 292 -9.05 7.96 -3.10
CA PRO A 292 -8.52 7.34 -1.88
C PRO A 292 -8.11 5.89 -2.15
N TRP A 293 -6.94 5.49 -1.67
CA TRP A 293 -6.50 4.10 -1.77
C TRP A 293 -7.49 3.16 -1.10
N THR A 294 -8.14 3.58 -0.01
CA THR A 294 -9.15 2.77 0.70
C THR A 294 -10.33 2.44 -0.21
N SER A 295 -10.77 3.38 -1.06
CA SER A 295 -11.79 3.15 -2.07
C SER A 295 -11.33 2.15 -3.14
N VAL A 296 -10.13 2.35 -3.71
CA VAL A 296 -9.57 1.44 -4.73
C VAL A 296 -9.38 0.04 -4.17
N ARG A 297 -8.79 -0.08 -2.97
CA ARG A 297 -8.59 -1.32 -2.23
C ARG A 297 -9.89 -2.06 -1.98
N LYS A 298 -10.92 -1.36 -1.48
CA LYS A 298 -12.24 -1.94 -1.24
C LYS A 298 -12.89 -2.41 -2.55
N ALA A 299 -12.81 -1.60 -3.60
CA ALA A 299 -13.30 -1.98 -4.91
C ALA A 299 -12.61 -3.27 -5.42
N MET A 300 -11.29 -3.38 -5.31
CA MET A 300 -10.55 -4.59 -5.71
C MET A 300 -11.02 -5.84 -4.95
N LEU A 301 -11.27 -5.71 -3.65
CA LEU A 301 -11.66 -6.82 -2.77
C LEU A 301 -13.08 -7.34 -3.03
N VAL A 302 -14.00 -6.46 -3.45
CA VAL A 302 -15.40 -6.84 -3.73
C VAL A 302 -15.58 -7.17 -5.22
N LEU A 303 -14.92 -6.46 -6.14
CA LEU A 303 -15.06 -6.71 -7.58
C LEU A 303 -14.65 -8.12 -7.98
N VAL A 304 -13.62 -8.69 -7.36
CA VAL A 304 -13.15 -10.06 -7.65
C VAL A 304 -14.23 -11.13 -7.46
N GLU A 305 -15.25 -10.86 -6.65
CA GLU A 305 -16.39 -11.74 -6.40
C GLU A 305 -17.51 -11.60 -7.44
N LYS A 306 -17.45 -10.57 -8.30
CA LYS A 306 -18.51 -10.28 -9.26
C LYS A 306 -18.49 -11.26 -10.43
N PRO A 307 -19.67 -11.62 -10.97
CA PRO A 307 -19.74 -12.51 -12.10
C PRO A 307 -19.32 -11.74 -13.36
N ALA A 308 -18.87 -12.48 -14.38
CA ALA A 308 -18.54 -11.92 -15.70
C ALA A 308 -17.40 -10.88 -15.74
N LEU A 309 -16.50 -10.86 -14.74
CA LEU A 309 -15.20 -10.21 -14.92
C LEU A 309 -14.47 -10.83 -16.11
N GLU A 310 -13.81 -9.98 -16.91
CA GLU A 310 -12.89 -10.47 -17.93
C GLU A 310 -11.81 -11.35 -17.27
N PRO A 311 -11.42 -12.49 -17.88
CA PRO A 311 -10.52 -13.45 -17.26
C PRO A 311 -9.21 -12.84 -16.75
N GLU A 312 -8.65 -11.89 -17.50
CA GLU A 312 -7.42 -11.20 -17.14
C GLU A 312 -7.57 -10.35 -15.86
N LEU A 313 -8.66 -9.57 -15.78
CA LEU A 313 -8.96 -8.75 -14.61
C LEU A 313 -9.25 -9.63 -13.39
N PHE A 314 -10.02 -10.71 -13.56
CA PHE A 314 -10.26 -11.68 -12.49
C PHE A 314 -8.96 -12.28 -11.96
N GLU A 315 -8.07 -12.76 -12.83
CA GLU A 315 -6.78 -13.33 -12.42
C GLU A 315 -5.88 -12.30 -11.73
N PHE A 316 -5.89 -11.05 -12.20
CA PHE A 316 -5.15 -9.98 -11.57
C PHE A 316 -5.67 -9.71 -10.15
N LEU A 317 -6.97 -9.41 -10.00
CA LEU A 317 -7.58 -9.08 -8.71
C LEU A 317 -7.45 -10.24 -7.72
N ASN A 318 -7.67 -11.48 -8.17
CA ASN A 318 -7.56 -12.67 -7.32
C ASN A 318 -6.12 -12.87 -6.81
N ARG A 319 -5.11 -12.64 -7.64
CA ARG A 319 -3.69 -12.69 -7.19
C ARG A 319 -3.31 -11.49 -6.33
N TYR A 320 -3.93 -10.33 -6.51
CA TYR A 320 -3.62 -9.13 -5.74
C TYR A 320 -4.27 -9.13 -4.35
N ARG A 321 -5.46 -9.73 -4.22
CA ARG A 321 -6.28 -9.78 -3.00
C ARG A 321 -5.50 -10.10 -1.74
N SER A 322 -4.68 -11.14 -1.77
CA SER A 322 -3.92 -11.65 -0.61
C SER A 322 -2.97 -10.62 0.02
N GLY A 323 -2.48 -9.64 -0.76
CA GLY A 323 -1.60 -8.58 -0.26
C GLY A 323 -2.34 -7.47 0.46
N ILE A 324 -3.57 -7.17 0.04
CA ILE A 324 -4.32 -5.97 0.47
C ILE A 324 -5.37 -6.26 1.56
N LEU A 325 -5.29 -7.39 2.26
CA LEU A 325 -6.18 -7.69 3.36
C LEU A 325 -5.78 -6.98 4.65
N ALA A 326 -6.72 -6.93 5.60
CA ALA A 326 -6.48 -6.36 6.92
C ALA A 326 -5.33 -7.07 7.64
N GLU A 327 -4.64 -6.36 8.53
CA GLU A 327 -3.48 -6.89 9.24
C GLU A 327 -3.76 -8.20 9.98
N VAL A 328 -4.93 -8.30 10.61
CA VAL A 328 -5.38 -9.52 11.32
C VAL A 328 -5.54 -10.73 10.40
N ALA A 329 -5.85 -10.50 9.12
CA ALA A 329 -5.97 -11.54 8.10
C ALA A 329 -4.64 -11.81 7.36
N ARG A 330 -3.62 -10.95 7.58
CA ARG A 330 -2.29 -11.14 7.01
C ARG A 330 -1.56 -12.24 7.79
N ASN A 331 -1.11 -13.24 7.05
CA ASN A 331 -0.11 -14.17 7.53
C ASN A 331 1.06 -14.21 6.55
N VAL A 332 2.23 -14.52 7.08
CA VAL A 332 3.49 -14.55 6.33
C VAL A 332 3.39 -15.42 5.06
N PRO A 333 2.89 -16.67 5.10
CA PRO A 333 2.72 -17.47 3.88
C PRO A 333 1.84 -16.80 2.80
N ARG A 334 0.73 -16.18 3.20
CA ARG A 334 -0.23 -15.53 2.28
C ARG A 334 0.37 -14.31 1.58
N ILE A 335 1.11 -13.47 2.32
CA ILE A 335 1.74 -12.28 1.73
C ILE A 335 2.99 -12.64 0.90
N LEU A 336 3.71 -13.71 1.24
CA LEU A 336 4.81 -14.21 0.42
C LEU A 336 4.31 -14.87 -0.88
N LEU A 337 3.14 -15.52 -0.85
CA LEU A 337 2.47 -15.99 -2.06
C LEU A 337 2.07 -14.83 -2.97
N TRP A 338 1.61 -13.71 -2.40
CA TRP A 338 1.38 -12.48 -3.15
C TRP A 338 2.67 -11.98 -3.83
N ALA A 339 3.77 -11.84 -3.07
CA ALA A 339 5.05 -11.34 -3.59
C ALA A 339 5.66 -12.22 -4.69
N ARG A 340 5.43 -13.53 -4.68
CA ARG A 340 5.85 -14.44 -5.75
C ARG A 340 5.35 -14.00 -7.13
N SER A 341 4.13 -13.46 -7.19
CA SER A 341 3.50 -12.98 -8.43
C SER A 341 3.82 -11.51 -8.78
N ARG A 342 4.80 -10.91 -8.08
CA ARG A 342 5.26 -9.54 -8.30
C ARG A 342 6.63 -9.49 -8.95
N GLN A 343 6.86 -8.38 -9.65
CA GLN A 343 8.11 -8.00 -10.29
C GLN A 343 9.01 -7.30 -9.26
N CYS A 344 10.29 -7.66 -9.31
CA CYS A 344 11.36 -7.05 -8.55
C CYS A 344 12.68 -7.25 -9.32
N THR A 345 13.60 -6.29 -9.20
CA THR A 345 14.92 -6.39 -9.83
C THR A 345 15.81 -7.37 -9.07
N ASP A 346 15.86 -7.24 -7.74
CA ASP A 346 16.51 -8.22 -6.87
C ASP A 346 15.46 -9.24 -6.36
N PRO A 347 15.64 -10.55 -6.58
CA PRO A 347 14.72 -11.57 -6.08
C PRO A 347 14.50 -11.54 -4.55
N ARG A 348 15.48 -11.06 -3.76
CA ARG A 348 15.37 -10.95 -2.29
C ARG A 348 14.28 -9.97 -1.86
N ASP A 349 13.91 -9.02 -2.71
CA ASP A 349 12.85 -8.04 -2.43
C ASP A 349 11.47 -8.69 -2.26
N ARG A 350 11.27 -9.93 -2.73
CA ARG A 350 10.08 -10.72 -2.40
C ARG A 350 9.92 -10.97 -0.91
N VAL A 351 11.02 -10.90 -0.15
CA VAL A 351 11.04 -10.93 1.31
C VAL A 351 11.23 -9.52 1.87
N TYR A 352 12.28 -8.81 1.44
CA TYR A 352 12.66 -7.51 2.01
C TYR A 352 11.58 -6.44 1.83
N GLY A 353 10.92 -6.40 0.67
CA GLY A 353 9.83 -5.46 0.38
C GLY A 353 8.54 -5.71 1.17
N LEU A 354 8.49 -6.77 1.98
CA LEU A 354 7.36 -7.11 2.83
C LEU A 354 7.69 -7.07 4.32
N LEU A 355 8.95 -6.88 4.72
CA LEU A 355 9.35 -6.87 6.14
C LEU A 355 8.60 -5.78 6.93
N GLY A 356 8.30 -4.65 6.31
CA GLY A 356 7.51 -3.57 6.92
C GLY A 356 6.07 -3.98 7.27
N LEU A 357 5.53 -5.03 6.64
CA LEU A 357 4.16 -5.51 6.85
C LEU A 357 4.08 -6.74 7.77
N MET A 358 5.23 -7.26 8.21
CA MET A 358 5.34 -8.41 9.09
C MET A 358 5.46 -7.99 10.57
N CYS A 359 5.20 -8.95 11.46
CA CYS A 359 5.41 -8.79 12.89
C CYS A 359 6.86 -8.32 13.19
N PRO A 360 7.08 -7.32 14.08
CA PRO A 360 8.40 -6.74 14.35
C PRO A 360 9.50 -7.74 14.75
N SER A 361 9.14 -8.94 15.21
CA SER A 361 10.10 -10.00 15.52
C SER A 361 10.78 -10.58 14.27
N ILE A 362 10.11 -10.58 13.11
CA ILE A 362 10.67 -11.13 11.86
C ILE A 362 11.78 -10.23 11.29
N PRO A 363 11.57 -8.91 11.10
CA PRO A 363 12.63 -8.02 10.59
C PRO A 363 13.91 -8.05 11.44
N LYS A 364 13.79 -8.22 12.75
CA LYS A 364 14.94 -8.34 13.68
C LYS A 364 15.83 -9.56 13.41
N LEU A 365 15.27 -10.65 12.87
CA LEU A 365 16.01 -11.90 12.63
C LEU A 365 16.63 -11.97 11.23
N ILE A 366 16.07 -11.24 10.26
CA ILE A 366 16.44 -11.39 8.85
C ILE A 366 17.33 -10.23 8.41
N GLY A 367 16.84 -8.99 8.58
CA GLY A 367 17.48 -7.78 8.05
C GLY A 367 17.66 -7.78 6.51
N PRO A 368 17.57 -6.61 5.84
CA PRO A 368 18.02 -6.51 4.45
C PRO A 368 19.54 -6.72 4.38
N ASN A 369 19.99 -7.73 3.62
CA ASN A 369 21.40 -7.96 3.29
C ASN A 369 21.52 -8.43 1.84
N TYR A 370 21.90 -7.51 0.95
CA TYR A 370 22.00 -7.78 -0.48
C TYR A 370 23.30 -8.50 -0.88
N ASP A 371 24.29 -8.55 0.02
CA ASP A 371 25.56 -9.23 -0.20
C ASP A 371 25.47 -10.75 0.05
N GLU A 372 24.43 -11.21 0.74
CA GLU A 372 24.21 -12.64 1.02
C GLU A 372 23.61 -13.39 -0.18
N PRO A 373 23.98 -14.67 -0.40
CA PRO A 373 23.33 -15.52 -1.38
C PRO A 373 21.81 -15.58 -1.18
N LEU A 374 21.05 -15.57 -2.28
CA LEU A 374 19.57 -15.58 -2.27
C LEU A 374 18.98 -16.70 -1.37
N CYS A 375 19.56 -17.89 -1.42
CA CYS A 375 19.12 -19.04 -0.64
C CYS A 375 19.21 -18.79 0.88
N HIS A 376 20.17 -17.97 1.34
CA HIS A 376 20.31 -17.61 2.75
C HIS A 376 19.16 -16.71 3.19
N THR A 377 18.81 -15.68 2.41
CA THR A 377 17.65 -14.84 2.69
C THR A 377 16.37 -15.66 2.82
N TYR A 378 16.14 -16.59 1.88
CA TYR A 378 14.92 -17.40 1.90
C TYR A 378 14.89 -18.42 3.03
N ARG A 379 16.05 -19.03 3.34
CA ARG A 379 16.21 -19.91 4.49
C ARG A 379 15.97 -19.16 5.81
N LYS A 380 16.55 -17.97 5.98
CA LYS A 380 16.35 -17.11 7.16
C LYS A 380 14.86 -16.79 7.34
N MET A 381 14.16 -16.46 6.26
CA MET A 381 12.72 -16.20 6.29
C MET A 381 11.90 -17.41 6.75
N ALA A 382 12.18 -18.59 6.19
CA ALA A 382 11.51 -19.82 6.60
C ALA A 382 11.75 -20.15 8.08
N LEU A 383 13.01 -20.07 8.53
CA LEU A 383 13.38 -20.34 9.92
C LEU A 383 12.77 -19.32 10.89
N ALA A 384 12.84 -18.02 10.57
CA ALA A 384 12.26 -16.96 11.40
C ALA A 384 10.75 -17.15 11.58
N HIS A 385 10.02 -17.50 10.51
CA HIS A 385 8.59 -17.82 10.59
C HIS A 385 8.32 -19.00 11.52
N ILE A 386 9.06 -20.11 11.36
CA ILE A 386 8.88 -21.32 12.20
C ILE A 386 9.18 -21.02 13.66
N GLN A 387 10.28 -20.32 13.94
CA GLN A 387 10.71 -19.97 15.29
C GLN A 387 9.72 -19.04 16.00
N ILE A 388 9.16 -18.05 15.30
CA ILE A 388 8.25 -17.08 15.91
C ILE A 388 6.85 -17.66 16.07
N THR A 389 6.34 -18.34 15.05
CA THR A 389 4.94 -18.80 15.06
C THR A 389 4.76 -20.19 15.66
N GLN A 390 5.84 -20.96 15.83
CA GLN A 390 5.81 -22.37 16.20
C GLN A 390 4.91 -23.20 15.25
N ARG A 391 4.80 -22.77 13.98
CA ARG A 391 3.97 -23.40 12.95
C ARG A 391 4.78 -23.67 11.69
N LEU A 392 4.46 -24.79 11.04
CA LEU A 392 5.06 -25.20 9.77
C LEU A 392 4.27 -24.73 8.53
N SER A 393 3.37 -23.75 8.69
CA SER A 393 2.50 -23.26 7.60
C SER A 393 3.27 -22.71 6.40
N ILE A 394 4.51 -22.25 6.61
CA ILE A 394 5.41 -21.77 5.56
C ILE A 394 5.79 -22.87 4.55
N LEU A 395 5.73 -24.15 4.94
CA LEU A 395 6.02 -25.26 4.05
C LEU A 395 5.00 -25.38 2.90
N ARG A 396 3.81 -24.76 3.03
CA ARG A 396 2.84 -24.66 1.93
C ARG A 396 3.34 -23.80 0.77
N CYS A 397 4.35 -22.97 1.01
CA CYS A 397 5.02 -22.19 -0.03
C CYS A 397 6.14 -22.97 -0.72
N CYS A 398 6.54 -24.14 -0.21
CA CYS A 398 7.56 -24.96 -0.84
C CYS A 398 7.00 -25.67 -2.07
N GLU A 399 7.84 -25.87 -3.06
CA GLU A 399 7.54 -26.68 -4.23
C GLU A 399 7.76 -28.17 -3.91
N LEU A 400 6.87 -29.05 -4.39
CA LEU A 400 7.08 -30.49 -4.37
C LEU A 400 7.90 -31.01 -5.55
N ASP A 401 8.31 -30.13 -6.47
CA ASP A 401 8.95 -30.58 -7.70
C ASP A 401 10.25 -31.35 -7.42
N ASN A 402 10.34 -32.53 -8.06
CA ASN A 402 11.50 -33.43 -8.09
C ASN A 402 12.68 -32.83 -8.89
N ASN A 403 12.92 -31.52 -8.78
CA ASN A 403 14.01 -30.87 -9.47
C ASN A 403 15.34 -31.35 -8.84
N ALA A 404 15.93 -32.37 -9.46
CA ALA A 404 17.22 -32.95 -9.08
C ALA A 404 18.39 -31.93 -9.06
N ASN A 405 18.17 -30.73 -9.61
CA ASN A 405 19.11 -29.60 -9.65
C ASN A 405 18.83 -28.51 -8.60
N ARG A 406 18.06 -28.79 -7.53
CA ARG A 406 17.78 -27.77 -6.50
C ARG A 406 19.01 -27.57 -5.61
N ASN A 407 19.62 -26.39 -5.68
CA ASN A 407 20.83 -26.01 -4.94
C ASN A 407 20.59 -25.65 -3.45
N TRP A 408 19.39 -25.86 -2.90
CA TRP A 408 19.09 -25.61 -1.49
C TRP A 408 17.99 -26.54 -0.94
N PRO A 409 17.85 -26.65 0.40
CA PRO A 409 16.99 -27.65 1.03
C PRO A 409 15.52 -27.57 0.60
N SER A 410 14.86 -28.73 0.46
CA SER A 410 13.48 -28.84 -0.02
C SER A 410 12.44 -28.10 0.85
N TRP A 411 12.75 -27.90 2.14
CA TRP A 411 11.90 -27.18 3.08
C TRP A 411 12.04 -25.66 3.00
N VAL A 412 12.97 -25.13 2.19
CA VAL A 412 13.08 -23.69 1.91
C VAL A 412 12.24 -23.36 0.68
N PRO A 413 11.24 -22.46 0.78
CA PRO A 413 10.47 -22.02 -0.38
C PRO A 413 11.33 -21.29 -1.42
N ASP A 414 11.09 -21.53 -2.70
CA ASP A 414 11.65 -20.71 -3.77
C ASP A 414 10.60 -19.71 -4.27
N TRP A 415 10.65 -18.47 -3.81
CA TRP A 415 9.72 -17.44 -4.28
C TRP A 415 10.04 -16.86 -5.67
N THR A 416 11.09 -17.34 -6.34
CA THR A 416 11.39 -16.92 -7.73
C THR A 416 10.59 -17.69 -8.78
N VAL A 417 10.13 -18.89 -8.43
CA VAL A 417 9.37 -19.75 -9.34
C VAL A 417 7.87 -19.63 -9.12
N ALA A 418 7.10 -19.73 -10.21
CA ALA A 418 5.64 -19.80 -10.12
C ALA A 418 5.23 -21.07 -9.37
N GLN A 419 4.24 -20.97 -8.47
CA GLN A 419 3.75 -22.14 -7.75
C GLN A 419 2.90 -22.99 -8.70
N ASN A 420 3.35 -24.19 -9.05
CA ASN A 420 2.44 -25.27 -9.44
C ASN A 420 1.71 -25.69 -8.16
N SER A 421 0.43 -25.35 -8.01
CA SER A 421 -0.27 -25.43 -6.72
C SER A 421 -0.18 -26.84 -6.11
N LEU A 422 0.25 -26.91 -4.85
CA LEU A 422 0.33 -28.13 -4.03
C LEU A 422 -1.05 -28.57 -3.52
N PHE A 423 -1.92 -27.58 -3.31
CA PHE A 423 -3.32 -27.75 -2.97
C PHE A 423 -4.09 -26.81 -3.87
N GLY A 424 -4.62 -27.34 -4.97
CA GLY A 424 -5.66 -26.64 -5.69
C GLY A 424 -6.75 -26.33 -4.67
N PHE A 425 -7.04 -25.05 -4.44
CA PHE A 425 -8.32 -24.70 -3.85
C PHE A 425 -9.36 -25.34 -4.76
N ARG A 426 -9.98 -26.44 -4.32
CA ARG A 426 -11.22 -26.90 -4.92
C ARG A 426 -12.14 -25.68 -4.86
N LYS A 427 -12.53 -25.18 -6.03
CA LYS A 427 -13.67 -24.28 -6.16
C LYS A 427 -14.83 -24.92 -5.38
N GLY A 428 -15.22 -24.30 -4.28
CA GLY A 428 -16.31 -24.77 -3.44
C GLY A 428 -15.90 -24.99 -1.99
N HIS A 429 -16.54 -24.21 -1.11
CA HIS A 429 -16.60 -24.35 0.36
C HIS A 429 -15.70 -23.38 1.14
N SER A 430 -15.89 -22.08 0.90
CA SER A 430 -16.03 -21.11 1.99
C SER A 430 -17.51 -21.01 2.33
N ARG A 431 -17.91 -21.57 3.48
CA ARG A 431 -19.14 -21.20 4.18
C ARG A 431 -18.82 -20.10 5.15
#